data_AF-A0AAU3FY41-F1
#
_entry.id   AF-A0AAU3FY41-F1
#
_cell.length_a   1.000
_cell.length_b   1.000
_cell.length_c   1.000
_cell.angle_alpha   90.00
_cell.angle_beta   90.00
_cell.angle_gamma   90.00
#
_symmetry.space_group_name_H-M   'P 1'
#
loop_
_entity.id
_entity.type
_entity.pdbx_description
1 polymer ?
#
loop_
_entity_poly.entity_id
_entity_poly.type
_entity_poly.pdbx_seq_one_letter_code
_entity_poly.pdbx_strand_id
1 'polypeptide(L)'
;MKRITTVVVLATMTMFGTVAAGGPPVQEEKKSVSKDQYRILIRQCRYADTTKEQEECRARVEEKYEVGPRPATDLDCRTYSGVTVCGVLKLNDREQQCVRESIDSGLSYRRAEVECYAFY
;
A
#
# COMPACT_ATOMS: atom_id res chain seq x y z
N MET A 1 60.57 -43.85 -27.84
CA MET A 1 59.45 -44.80 -27.90
C MET A 1 58.52 -44.53 -26.72
N LYS A 2 57.25 -44.21 -27.05
CA LYS A 2 56.05 -44.03 -26.20
C LYS A 2 56.23 -43.38 -24.80
N ARG A 3 56.06 -42.05 -24.76
CA ARG A 3 55.72 -41.32 -23.53
C ARG A 3 54.22 -41.46 -23.28
N ILE A 4 53.88 -41.97 -22.09
CA ILE A 4 52.51 -42.08 -21.57
C ILE A 4 52.04 -40.67 -21.26
N THR A 5 50.96 -40.22 -21.91
CA THR A 5 50.35 -38.91 -21.62
C THR A 5 49.02 -39.15 -20.95
N THR A 6 48.99 -38.79 -19.67
CA THR A 6 47.88 -38.82 -18.73
C THR A 6 46.68 -38.03 -19.27
N VAL A 7 45.51 -38.67 -19.32
CA VAL A 7 44.23 -38.02 -19.61
C VAL A 7 43.80 -37.27 -18.35
N VAL A 8 44.04 -35.97 -18.31
CA VAL A 8 43.43 -35.08 -17.31
C VAL A 8 42.03 -34.77 -17.81
N VAL A 9 41.03 -35.42 -17.21
CA VAL A 9 39.62 -35.05 -17.33
C VAL A 9 39.46 -33.71 -16.61
N LEU A 10 39.60 -32.63 -17.36
CA LEU A 10 39.29 -31.28 -16.88
C LEU A 10 37.76 -31.20 -16.77
N ALA A 11 37.25 -31.43 -15.57
CA ALA A 11 35.87 -31.15 -15.22
C ALA A 11 35.60 -29.67 -15.45
N THR A 12 34.96 -29.33 -16.56
CA THR A 12 34.41 -28.01 -16.82
C THR A 12 33.24 -27.81 -15.88
N MET A 13 33.54 -27.28 -14.69
CA MET A 13 32.54 -26.62 -13.84
C MET A 13 31.99 -25.45 -14.64
N THR A 14 30.89 -25.71 -15.33
CA THR A 14 30.02 -24.70 -15.91
C THR A 14 29.38 -23.94 -14.75
N MET A 15 30.05 -22.88 -14.30
CA MET A 15 29.37 -21.80 -13.59
C MET A 15 28.49 -21.03 -14.58
N PHE A 16 27.38 -21.65 -14.97
CA PHE A 16 26.22 -20.92 -15.46
C PHE A 16 25.24 -20.83 -14.30
N GLY A 17 25.55 -19.93 -13.37
CA GLY A 17 24.54 -19.39 -12.47
C GLY A 17 23.49 -18.70 -13.33
N THR A 18 22.30 -19.27 -13.36
CA THR A 18 21.12 -18.74 -14.03
C THR A 18 20.86 -17.30 -13.61
N VAL A 19 20.92 -16.39 -14.58
CA VAL A 19 20.33 -15.06 -14.53
C VAL A 19 18.80 -15.19 -14.63
N ALA A 20 18.05 -14.60 -13.70
CA ALA A 20 16.66 -14.14 -13.83
C ALA A 20 16.12 -13.80 -12.42
N ALA A 21 15.57 -12.64 -12.09
CA ALA A 21 15.21 -11.48 -12.88
C ALA A 21 15.34 -10.25 -11.98
N GLY A 22 16.36 -9.42 -12.23
CA GLY A 22 16.27 -7.99 -11.94
C GLY A 22 15.32 -7.39 -12.96
N GLY A 23 14.01 -7.63 -12.80
CA GLY A 23 13.04 -6.76 -13.45
C GLY A 23 13.27 -5.34 -12.92
N PRO A 24 13.07 -4.28 -13.73
CA PRO A 24 12.84 -2.97 -13.14
C PRO A 24 11.76 -3.13 -12.06
N PRO A 25 11.81 -2.39 -10.93
CA PRO A 25 10.72 -2.44 -9.96
C PRO A 25 9.44 -2.30 -10.77
N VAL A 26 8.55 -3.30 -10.68
CA VAL A 26 7.22 -3.19 -11.28
C VAL A 26 6.65 -1.95 -10.62
N GLN A 27 6.64 -0.84 -11.36
CA GLN A 27 6.01 0.37 -10.89
C GLN A 27 4.56 -0.06 -10.72
N GLU A 28 4.10 -0.20 -9.47
CA GLU A 28 2.70 -0.42 -9.21
C GLU A 28 1.97 0.74 -9.88
N GLU A 29 1.32 0.46 -11.01
CA GLU A 29 0.64 1.49 -11.78
C GLU A 29 -0.38 2.15 -10.86
N LYS A 30 -0.35 3.49 -10.82
CA LYS A 30 -1.25 4.25 -9.95
C LYS A 30 -2.69 3.87 -10.25
N LYS A 31 -3.48 3.70 -9.20
CA LYS A 31 -4.90 3.42 -9.35
C LYS A 31 -5.63 4.69 -9.82
N SER A 32 -6.19 4.63 -11.03
CA SER A 32 -7.01 5.72 -11.56
C SER A 32 -8.29 5.90 -10.74
N VAL A 33 -8.60 7.13 -10.33
CA VAL A 33 -9.79 7.49 -9.54
C VAL A 33 -10.48 8.72 -10.12
N SER A 34 -11.72 8.95 -9.71
CA SER A 34 -12.45 10.17 -10.08
C SER A 34 -11.92 11.37 -9.31
N LYS A 35 -12.19 12.58 -9.82
CA LYS A 35 -11.81 13.83 -9.14
C LYS A 35 -12.38 13.93 -7.73
N ASP A 36 -13.60 13.41 -7.51
CA ASP A 36 -14.24 13.43 -6.20
C ASP A 36 -13.62 12.44 -5.22
N GLN A 37 -13.33 11.22 -5.67
CA GLN A 37 -12.60 10.23 -4.87
C GLN A 37 -11.21 10.74 -4.48
N TYR A 38 -10.45 11.30 -5.43
CA TYR A 38 -9.13 11.88 -5.15
C TYR A 38 -9.22 13.02 -4.11
N ARG A 39 -10.24 13.87 -4.22
CA ARG A 39 -10.50 14.93 -3.26
C ARG A 39 -10.81 14.39 -1.86
N ILE A 40 -11.55 13.27 -1.74
CA ILE A 40 -11.78 12.61 -0.44
C ILE A 40 -10.47 12.05 0.11
N LEU A 41 -9.71 11.32 -0.70
CA LEU A 41 -8.40 10.75 -0.34
C LEU A 41 -7.43 11.82 0.20
N ILE A 42 -7.38 13.00 -0.43
CA ILE A 42 -6.55 14.10 0.06
C ILE A 42 -7.14 14.75 1.32
N ARG A 43 -8.46 14.96 1.38
CA ARG A 43 -9.11 15.63 2.52
C ARG A 43 -9.07 14.80 3.79
N GLN A 44 -9.18 13.48 3.70
CA GLN A 44 -9.15 12.61 4.89
C GLN A 44 -7.81 12.70 5.62
N CYS A 45 -6.71 13.03 4.91
CA CYS A 45 -5.41 13.22 5.54
C CYS A 45 -5.38 14.30 6.62
N ARG A 46 -6.37 15.20 6.69
CA ARG A 46 -6.48 16.19 7.77
C ARG A 46 -6.66 15.57 9.16
N TYR A 47 -7.07 14.30 9.22
CA TYR A 47 -7.34 13.61 10.47
C TYR A 47 -6.09 13.00 11.10
N ALA A 48 -4.95 12.96 10.40
CA ALA A 48 -3.71 12.53 11.03
C ALA A 48 -3.23 13.54 12.10
N ASP A 49 -2.67 13.01 13.19
CA ASP A 49 -2.36 13.74 14.43
C ASP A 49 -1.41 14.92 14.24
N THR A 50 -0.39 14.75 13.40
CA THR A 50 0.66 15.75 13.21
C THR A 50 0.79 16.19 11.76
N THR A 51 1.27 17.41 11.53
CA THR A 51 1.56 17.94 10.17
C THR A 51 2.42 16.99 9.35
N LYS A 52 3.41 16.36 9.97
CA LYS A 52 4.27 15.36 9.32
C LYS A 52 3.47 14.15 8.82
N GLU A 53 2.58 13.60 9.63
CA GLU A 53 1.76 12.46 9.23
C GLU A 53 0.72 12.85 8.17
N GLN A 54 0.23 14.10 8.19
CA GLN A 54 -0.63 14.64 7.14
C GLN A 54 0.11 14.72 5.81
N GLU A 55 1.36 15.19 5.81
CA GLU A 55 2.23 15.23 4.63
C GLU A 55 2.52 13.82 4.11
N GLU A 56 2.88 12.89 5.00
CA GLU A 56 3.09 11.48 4.63
C GLU A 56 1.81 10.83 4.08
N CYS A 57 0.64 11.19 4.61
CA CYS A 57 -0.64 10.72 4.09
C CYS A 57 -0.88 11.21 2.66
N ARG A 58 -0.66 12.51 2.39
CA ARG A 58 -0.82 13.08 1.05
C ARG A 58 0.17 12.48 0.07
N ALA A 59 1.43 12.31 0.46
CA ALA A 59 2.45 11.67 -0.35
C ALA A 59 2.04 10.24 -0.75
N ARG A 60 1.51 9.44 0.18
CA ARG A 60 0.98 8.09 -0.14
C ARG A 60 -0.21 8.14 -1.09
N VAL A 61 -1.08 9.15 -0.98
CA VAL A 61 -2.22 9.31 -1.90
C VAL A 61 -1.71 9.63 -3.31
N GLU A 62 -0.77 10.56 -3.42
CA GLU A 62 -0.15 10.96 -4.69
C GLU A 62 0.67 9.83 -5.33
N GLU A 63 1.29 8.98 -4.53
CA GLU A 63 2.02 7.79 -4.97
C GLU A 63 1.07 6.74 -5.53
N LYS A 64 -0.06 6.48 -4.86
CA LYS A 64 -0.94 5.34 -5.18
C LYS A 64 -2.07 5.67 -6.14
N TYR A 65 -2.48 6.92 -6.24
CA TYR A 65 -3.68 7.31 -6.98
C TYR A 65 -3.41 8.44 -7.96
N GLU A 66 -4.16 8.43 -9.05
CA GLU A 66 -4.17 9.52 -10.02
C GLU A 66 -5.59 9.77 -10.52
N VAL A 67 -5.89 11.03 -10.90
CA VAL A 67 -7.17 11.33 -11.54
C VAL A 67 -7.07 10.94 -13.01
N GLY A 68 -7.93 10.04 -13.48
CA GLY A 68 -7.90 9.59 -14.86
C GLY A 68 -9.27 9.34 -15.48
N PRO A 69 -9.30 9.03 -16.79
CA PRO A 69 -10.54 8.96 -17.58
C PRO A 69 -11.36 7.70 -17.29
N ARG A 70 -10.78 6.70 -16.61
CA ARG A 70 -11.45 5.44 -16.23
C ARG A 70 -11.30 5.24 -14.72
N PRO A 71 -12.08 5.95 -13.90
CA PRO A 71 -11.95 5.88 -12.46
C PRO A 71 -12.34 4.49 -11.96
N ALA A 72 -11.59 3.99 -10.98
CA ALA A 72 -11.86 2.76 -10.29
C ALA A 72 -13.24 2.78 -9.61
N THR A 73 -14.05 1.76 -9.91
CA THR A 73 -15.37 1.54 -9.30
C THR A 73 -15.30 0.72 -8.01
N ASP A 74 -14.16 0.08 -7.76
CA ASP A 74 -13.89 -0.77 -6.59
C ASP A 74 -13.12 -0.02 -5.48
N LEU A 75 -12.95 1.31 -5.58
CA LEU A 75 -12.38 2.08 -4.49
C LEU A 75 -13.36 2.09 -3.32
N ASP A 76 -12.92 1.53 -2.20
CA ASP A 76 -13.75 1.45 -1.01
C ASP A 76 -13.95 2.83 -0.38
N CYS A 77 -15.12 3.44 -0.54
CA CYS A 77 -15.49 4.70 0.09
C CYS A 77 -16.64 4.48 1.06
N ARG A 78 -16.48 5.00 2.27
CA ARG A 78 -17.43 4.82 3.38
C ARG A 78 -17.69 6.13 4.11
N THR A 79 -18.93 6.29 4.56
CA THR A 79 -19.39 7.49 5.29
C THR A 79 -20.09 7.09 6.58
N TYR A 80 -19.59 7.60 7.70
CA TYR A 80 -20.21 7.45 9.02
C TYR A 80 -20.09 8.77 9.78
N SER A 81 -21.12 9.14 10.54
CA SER A 81 -21.12 10.35 11.38
C SER A 81 -20.70 11.63 10.63
N GLY A 82 -21.11 11.75 9.37
CA GLY A 82 -20.78 12.88 8.49
C GLY A 82 -19.34 12.90 7.95
N VAL A 83 -18.50 11.93 8.35
CA VAL A 83 -17.13 11.77 7.86
C VAL A 83 -17.13 10.79 6.70
N THR A 84 -16.51 11.19 5.59
CA THR A 84 -16.31 10.32 4.42
C THR A 84 -14.83 10.08 4.21
N VAL A 85 -14.45 8.81 4.05
CA VAL A 85 -13.08 8.36 3.76
C VAL A 85 -13.09 7.36 2.61
N CYS A 86 -11.97 7.25 1.91
CA CYS A 86 -11.76 6.24 0.88
C CYS A 86 -10.46 5.47 1.11
N GLY A 87 -10.45 4.23 0.61
CA GLY A 87 -9.31 3.32 0.69
C GLY A 87 -9.03 2.80 2.09
N VAL A 88 -7.82 2.27 2.25
CA VAL A 88 -7.31 1.77 3.53
C VAL A 88 -6.81 2.94 4.37
N LEU A 89 -7.22 2.98 5.63
CA LEU A 89 -6.74 3.97 6.59
C LEU A 89 -5.49 3.46 7.30
N LYS A 90 -4.50 4.33 7.47
CA LYS A 90 -3.35 4.04 8.32
C LYS A 90 -3.69 4.51 9.72
N LEU A 91 -4.06 3.58 10.59
CA LEU A 91 -4.40 3.87 11.98
C LEU A 91 -3.15 3.81 12.88
N ASN A 92 -2.99 4.80 13.74
CA ASN A 92 -2.04 4.80 14.86
C ASN A 92 -2.53 3.91 16.01
N ASP A 93 -1.72 3.76 17.06
CA ASP A 93 -2.05 2.86 18.18
C ASP A 93 -3.30 3.29 18.96
N ARG A 94 -3.56 4.61 19.07
CA ARG A 94 -4.72 5.17 19.77
C ARG A 94 -6.01 4.91 18.99
N GLU A 95 -5.99 5.18 17.69
CA GLU A 95 -7.10 4.90 16.77
C GLU A 95 -7.40 3.40 16.73
N GLN A 96 -6.37 2.55 16.66
CA GLN A 96 -6.55 1.09 16.70
C GLN A 96 -7.17 0.61 18.02
N GLN A 97 -6.78 1.21 19.15
CA GLN A 97 -7.39 0.91 20.44
C GLN A 97 -8.86 1.32 20.46
N CYS A 98 -9.18 2.54 19.99
CA CYS A 98 -10.56 3.00 19.83
C CYS A 98 -11.38 2.04 18.96
N VAL A 99 -10.82 1.52 17.86
CA VAL A 99 -11.51 0.56 16.98
C VAL A 99 -11.87 -0.71 17.74
N ARG A 100 -10.92 -1.27 18.51
CA ARG A 100 -11.17 -2.48 19.33
C ARG A 100 -12.28 -2.26 20.35
N GLU A 101 -12.19 -1.20 21.14
CA GLU A 101 -13.18 -0.87 22.17
C GLU A 101 -14.57 -0.60 21.59
N SER A 102 -14.62 0.08 20.44
CA SER A 102 -15.85 0.36 19.71
C SER A 102 -16.54 -0.91 19.22
N ILE A 103 -15.76 -1.88 18.71
CA ILE A 103 -16.27 -3.18 18.27
C ILE A 103 -16.78 -3.99 19.46
N ASP A 104 -16.03 -4.03 20.56
CA ASP A 104 -16.43 -4.70 21.80
C ASP A 104 -17.72 -4.10 22.38
N SER A 105 -17.96 -2.80 22.12
CA SER A 105 -19.18 -2.08 22.49
C SER A 105 -20.33 -2.26 21.47
N GLY A 106 -20.14 -3.06 20.42
CA GLY A 106 -21.19 -3.44 19.46
C GLY A 106 -21.20 -2.65 18.14
N LEU A 107 -20.20 -1.81 17.84
CA LEU A 107 -20.08 -1.19 16.53
C LEU A 107 -19.51 -2.16 15.48
N SER A 108 -19.90 -1.97 14.22
CA SER A 108 -19.24 -2.66 13.12
C SER A 108 -17.82 -2.13 12.91
N TYR A 109 -16.88 -2.99 12.51
CA TYR A 109 -15.51 -2.57 12.20
C TYR A 109 -15.49 -1.38 11.23
N ARG A 110 -16.30 -1.42 10.16
CA ARG A 110 -16.32 -0.36 9.15
C ARG A 110 -16.75 1.00 9.70
N ARG A 111 -17.65 1.02 10.68
CA ARG A 111 -18.06 2.26 11.36
C ARG A 111 -16.99 2.72 12.34
N ALA A 112 -16.52 1.80 13.19
CA ALA A 112 -15.49 2.07 14.18
C ALA A 112 -14.22 2.64 13.54
N GLU A 113 -13.75 2.05 12.43
CA GLU A 113 -12.56 2.50 11.71
C GLU A 113 -12.67 3.95 11.23
N VAL A 114 -13.83 4.37 10.71
CA VAL A 114 -14.05 5.74 10.23
C VAL A 114 -14.16 6.73 11.38
N GLU A 115 -14.93 6.39 12.41
CA GLU A 115 -15.16 7.28 13.55
C GLU A 115 -13.86 7.44 14.36
N CYS A 116 -13.15 6.36 14.64
CA CYS A 116 -11.88 6.42 15.37
C CYS A 116 -10.80 7.18 14.59
N TYR A 117 -10.66 6.94 13.28
CA TYR A 117 -9.72 7.69 12.45
C TYR A 117 -9.98 9.20 12.44
N ALA A 118 -11.24 9.61 12.58
CA ALA A 118 -11.60 11.01 12.46
C ALA A 118 -11.55 11.80 13.78
N PHE A 119 -11.63 11.09 14.91
CA PHE A 119 -11.94 11.70 16.21
C PHE A 119 -11.01 11.30 17.36
N TYR A 120 -10.04 10.40 17.16
CA TYR A 120 -9.15 9.90 18.22
C TYR A 120 -7.66 10.03 17.87
#